data_AF-A0A1S7FWU5-F1
#
_entry.id   AF-A0A1S7FWU5-F1
#
_cell.length_a   1.000
_cell.length_b   1.000
_cell.length_c   1.000
_cell.angle_alpha   90.00
_cell.angle_beta   90.00
_cell.angle_gamma   90.00
#
_symmetry.space_group_name_H-M   'P 1'
#
loop_
_entity.id
_entity.type
_entity.pdbx_description
1 polymer ?
#
loop_
_entity_poly.entity_id
_entity_poly.type
_entity_poly.pdbx_seq_one_letter_code
_entity_poly.pdbx_strand_id
1 'polypeptide(L)'
;MPSFHFQKPLVIRKNNPIEIQNEKEELVGTIEKISSRISFQNNNPLYSYTNEAVHKELATLTVEIGWLGEDGSSVVYHNIEPHFDMSFKEIPSSNHSLHIKGMKEDHRIDIIQSEAKGPIKILLDHTDTCHIAVDKSLSGSAVSIEYQETEILPPAFFLLSFFIIKLIKEEF
;
A
#
# COMPACT_ATOMS: atom_id res chain seq x y z
N MET A 1 -5.90 17.38 8.15
CA MET A 1 -5.12 16.15 7.97
C MET A 1 -4.63 16.17 6.53
N PRO A 2 -3.35 15.90 6.26
CA PRO A 2 -2.87 15.74 4.89
C PRO A 2 -3.67 14.67 4.15
N SER A 3 -3.85 14.85 2.85
CA SER A 3 -4.59 13.88 2.05
C SER A 3 -4.00 13.64 0.68
N PHE A 4 -4.20 12.43 0.17
CA PHE A 4 -3.91 12.06 -1.21
C PHE A 4 -5.21 11.79 -1.97
N HIS A 5 -5.26 12.27 -3.20
CA HIS A 5 -6.39 12.09 -4.10
C HIS A 5 -5.92 11.55 -5.45
N PHE A 6 -6.65 10.57 -5.98
CA PHE A 6 -6.41 10.05 -7.32
C PHE A 6 -7.65 9.38 -7.89
N GLN A 7 -7.70 9.28 -9.21
CA GLN A 7 -8.73 8.50 -9.89
C GLN A 7 -8.46 7.01 -9.67
N LYS A 8 -9.47 6.28 -9.17
CA LYS A 8 -9.37 4.85 -8.95
C LYS A 8 -9.09 4.17 -10.30
N PRO A 9 -7.96 3.45 -10.45
CA PRO A 9 -7.68 2.76 -11.69
C PRO A 9 -8.69 1.60 -11.87
N LEU A 10 -9.23 1.46 -13.07
CA LEU A 10 -10.00 0.27 -13.45
C LEU A 10 -9.09 -0.97 -13.54
N VAL A 11 -7.87 -0.78 -14.05
CA VAL A 11 -6.82 -1.80 -14.15
C VAL A 11 -5.48 -1.11 -13.94
N ILE A 12 -4.60 -1.69 -13.12
CA ILE A 12 -3.22 -1.20 -12.97
C ILE A 12 -2.38 -1.77 -14.13
N ARG A 13 -2.04 -0.92 -15.11
CA ARG A 13 -1.30 -1.29 -16.33
C ARG A 13 0.12 -0.74 -16.30
N LYS A 14 1.05 -1.49 -16.89
CA LYS A 14 2.40 -1.00 -17.18
C LYS A 14 2.32 0.21 -18.12
N ASN A 15 3.16 1.22 -17.91
CA ASN A 15 3.24 2.46 -18.70
C ASN A 15 1.98 3.34 -18.67
N ASN A 16 1.12 3.21 -17.64
CA ASN A 16 0.01 4.13 -17.41
C ASN A 16 0.07 4.62 -15.95
N PRO A 17 0.92 5.63 -15.65
CA PRO A 17 1.06 6.16 -14.31
C PRO A 17 -0.26 6.71 -13.78
N ILE A 18 -0.50 6.54 -12.48
CA ILE A 18 -1.61 7.14 -11.77
C ILE A 18 -1.09 8.43 -11.13
N GLU A 19 -1.64 9.57 -11.54
CA GLU A 19 -1.31 10.87 -10.96
C GLU A 19 -1.92 11.03 -9.56
N ILE A 20 -1.11 11.49 -8.61
CA ILE A 20 -1.50 11.68 -7.21
C ILE A 20 -1.48 13.17 -6.89
N GLN A 21 -2.59 13.66 -6.35
CA GLN A 21 -2.76 15.05 -5.91
C GLN A 21 -2.82 15.14 -4.39
N ASN A 22 -2.41 16.28 -3.83
CA ASN A 22 -2.60 16.62 -2.42
C ASN A 22 -3.93 17.35 -2.17
N GLU A 23 -4.17 17.77 -0.94
CA GLU A 23 -5.37 18.52 -0.53
C GLU A 23 -5.57 19.89 -1.23
N LYS A 24 -4.54 20.40 -1.90
CA LYS A 24 -4.56 21.66 -2.67
C LYS A 24 -4.71 21.43 -4.18
N GLU A 25 -5.00 20.20 -4.60
CA GLU A 25 -5.07 19.77 -6.00
C GLU A 25 -3.72 19.86 -6.75
N GLU A 26 -2.61 19.97 -6.03
CA GLU A 26 -1.27 20.01 -6.61
C GLU A 26 -0.78 18.58 -6.90
N LEU A 27 -0.17 18.36 -8.07
CA LEU A 27 0.45 17.08 -8.42
C LEU A 27 1.68 16.84 -7.53
N VAL A 28 1.61 15.79 -6.69
CA VAL A 28 2.69 15.45 -5.74
C VAL A 28 3.45 14.18 -6.11
N GLY A 29 2.96 13.40 -7.07
CA GLY A 29 3.68 12.23 -7.56
C GLY A 29 2.86 11.36 -8.51
N THR A 30 3.42 10.21 -8.85
CA THR A 30 2.79 9.19 -9.69
C THR A 30 2.98 7.79 -9.10
N ILE A 31 2.03 6.89 -9.35
CA ILE A 31 2.16 5.46 -9.07
C ILE A 31 2.30 4.70 -10.39
N GLU A 32 3.35 3.89 -10.50
CA GLU A 32 3.64 3.10 -11.71
C GLU A 32 3.71 1.60 -11.40
N LYS A 33 3.19 0.78 -12.30
CA LYS A 33 3.36 -0.68 -12.23
C LYS A 33 4.59 -1.12 -13.02
N ILE A 34 5.54 -1.69 -12.31
CA ILE A 34 6.69 -2.41 -12.86
C ILE A 34 6.44 -3.94 -12.79
N SER A 35 7.09 -4.72 -13.67
CA SER A 35 6.83 -6.16 -13.85
C SER A 35 7.24 -7.03 -12.66
N SER A 36 6.50 -8.12 -12.38
CA SER A 36 6.70 -9.09 -11.29
C SER A 36 7.84 -10.10 -11.57
N ARG A 37 8.63 -10.48 -10.55
CA ARG A 37 9.73 -11.47 -10.66
C ARG A 37 9.54 -12.67 -9.72
N ILE A 38 9.96 -13.85 -10.18
CA ILE A 38 10.23 -15.05 -9.37
C ILE A 38 11.75 -15.04 -9.07
N SER A 39 12.17 -15.13 -7.80
CA SER A 39 13.58 -15.07 -7.39
C SER A 39 14.10 -16.41 -6.85
N PHE A 40 15.29 -16.79 -7.31
CA PHE A 40 16.15 -17.84 -6.74
C PHE A 40 17.45 -17.15 -6.27
N GLN A 41 17.83 -17.33 -5.01
CA GLN A 41 18.91 -16.56 -4.36
C GLN A 41 20.28 -17.20 -4.50
N ASN A 42 21.28 -16.36 -4.79
CA ASN A 42 22.62 -16.48 -4.22
C ASN A 42 23.16 -15.08 -3.88
N ASN A 43 23.51 -14.89 -2.60
CA ASN A 43 24.31 -13.85 -1.92
C ASN A 43 24.30 -12.36 -2.34
N ASN A 44 23.42 -11.87 -3.22
CA ASN A 44 23.32 -10.44 -3.52
C ASN A 44 21.88 -9.91 -3.38
N PRO A 45 21.69 -8.68 -2.84
CA PRO A 45 20.37 -8.06 -2.68
C PRO A 45 19.72 -7.76 -4.03
N LEU A 46 18.40 -7.98 -4.10
CA LEU A 46 17.58 -7.93 -5.32
C LEU A 46 16.98 -6.55 -5.65
N TYR A 47 17.29 -5.52 -4.87
CA TYR A 47 16.78 -4.18 -5.10
C TYR A 47 17.90 -3.29 -5.64
N SER A 48 17.81 -2.94 -6.91
CA SER A 48 18.69 -1.96 -7.54
C SER A 48 17.91 -1.25 -8.63
N TYR A 49 17.06 -0.28 -8.28
CA TYR A 49 16.69 0.77 -9.24
C TYR A 49 16.40 2.07 -8.51
N THR A 50 17.36 2.98 -8.58
CA THR A 50 17.12 4.43 -8.60
C THR A 50 17.46 4.88 -10.01
N ASN A 51 16.60 5.70 -10.63
CA ASN A 51 16.98 6.41 -11.85
C ASN A 51 17.91 7.55 -11.46
N GLU A 52 19.22 7.38 -11.68
CA GLU A 52 20.26 8.36 -11.38
C GLU A 52 20.05 9.73 -12.06
N ALA A 53 19.15 9.83 -13.05
CA ALA A 53 18.81 11.08 -13.73
C ALA A 53 17.59 11.83 -13.17
N VAL A 54 16.75 11.21 -12.31
CA VAL A 54 15.43 11.78 -11.92
C VAL A 54 15.19 11.84 -10.40
N HIS A 55 16.07 11.26 -9.58
CA HIS A 55 16.13 11.47 -8.12
C HIS A 55 14.87 11.25 -7.26
N LYS A 56 13.81 10.52 -7.67
CA LYS A 56 12.72 10.15 -6.74
C LYS A 56 12.04 8.80 -7.03
N GLU A 57 12.29 7.85 -6.14
CA GLU A 57 11.43 6.71 -5.80
C GLU A 57 11.47 6.64 -4.26
N LEU A 58 10.32 6.59 -3.58
CA LEU A 58 10.26 6.64 -2.10
C LEU A 58 9.90 5.28 -1.47
N ALA A 59 9.08 4.48 -2.15
CA ALA A 59 8.65 3.18 -1.67
C ALA A 59 8.09 2.33 -2.81
N THR A 60 8.14 1.01 -2.65
CA THR A 60 7.66 0.02 -3.62
C THR A 60 6.85 -1.07 -2.91
N LEU A 61 5.87 -1.66 -3.62
CA LEU A 61 5.14 -2.85 -3.19
C LEU A 61 5.55 -4.05 -4.03
N THR A 62 5.76 -5.19 -3.39
CA THR A 62 5.93 -6.49 -4.06
C THR A 62 4.92 -7.50 -3.52
N VAL A 63 4.56 -8.48 -4.33
CA VAL A 63 3.79 -9.65 -3.89
C VAL A 63 4.81 -10.78 -3.73
N GLU A 64 4.94 -11.31 -2.53
CA GLU A 64 5.85 -12.41 -2.21
C GLU A 64 5.04 -13.64 -1.80
N ILE A 65 5.20 -14.73 -2.54
CA ILE A 65 4.64 -16.04 -2.20
C ILE A 65 5.64 -16.75 -1.28
N GLY A 66 5.30 -16.90 0.00
CA GLY A 66 6.18 -17.56 0.97
C GLY A 66 6.42 -19.03 0.64
N TRP A 67 7.67 -19.50 0.80
CA TRP A 67 8.05 -20.92 0.69
C TRP A 67 8.37 -21.58 2.04
N LEU A 68 8.09 -20.92 3.17
CA LEU A 68 8.47 -21.40 4.51
C LEU A 68 7.29 -21.34 5.49
N GLY A 69 6.64 -22.49 5.68
CA GLY A 69 5.95 -22.86 6.92
C GLY A 69 4.55 -22.30 7.19
N GLU A 70 4.06 -21.34 6.39
CA GLU A 70 2.66 -20.88 6.44
C GLU A 70 2.11 -20.80 5.02
N ASP A 71 0.99 -21.48 4.77
CA ASP A 71 0.32 -21.49 3.47
C ASP A 71 -0.25 -20.08 3.15
N GLY A 72 0.39 -19.34 2.25
CA GLY A 72 -0.18 -18.11 1.69
C GLY A 72 0.84 -17.14 1.12
N SER A 73 0.42 -16.34 0.13
CA SER A 73 1.20 -15.19 -0.32
C SER A 73 1.06 -14.03 0.66
N SER A 74 1.96 -13.06 0.59
CA SER A 74 1.90 -11.81 1.34
C SER A 74 2.20 -10.64 0.43
N VAL A 75 1.72 -9.46 0.78
CA VAL A 75 2.15 -8.22 0.13
C VAL A 75 3.22 -7.58 0.99
N VAL A 76 4.39 -7.31 0.41
CA VAL A 76 5.51 -6.69 1.10
C VAL A 76 5.63 -5.25 0.65
N TYR A 77 5.60 -4.34 1.62
CA TYR A 77 5.93 -2.94 1.45
C TYR A 77 7.42 -2.74 1.71
N HIS A 78 8.10 -2.08 0.79
CA HIS A 78 9.50 -1.73 0.88
C HIS A 78 9.63 -0.21 0.95
N ASN A 79 10.21 0.28 2.03
CA ASN A 79 10.62 1.68 2.11
C ASN A 79 12.09 1.81 1.71
N ILE A 80 12.41 2.84 0.93
CA ILE A 80 13.77 3.04 0.42
C ILE A 80 14.63 3.72 1.49
N GLU A 81 14.11 4.76 2.13
CA GLU A 81 14.82 5.52 3.15
C GLU A 81 13.87 5.98 4.27
N PRO A 82 14.10 5.57 5.54
CA PRO A 82 15.05 4.53 5.96
C PRO A 82 14.69 3.16 5.35
N HIS A 83 15.69 2.31 5.11
CA HIS A 83 15.44 0.99 4.50
C HIS A 83 14.77 0.03 5.49
N PHE A 84 13.54 -0.36 5.20
CA PHE A 84 12.82 -1.39 5.95
C PHE A 84 11.71 -2.01 5.11
N ASP A 85 11.33 -3.23 5.49
CA ASP A 85 10.26 -3.99 4.85
C ASP A 85 9.15 -4.32 5.85
N MET A 86 7.90 -4.35 5.36
CA MET A 86 6.74 -4.78 6.14
C MET A 86 5.91 -5.76 5.33
N SER A 87 5.66 -6.94 5.89
CA SER A 87 4.78 -7.95 5.27
C SER A 87 3.36 -7.81 5.79
N PHE A 88 2.40 -7.90 4.87
CA PHE A 88 0.97 -7.79 5.13
C PHE A 88 0.25 -9.07 4.69
N LYS A 89 -0.61 -9.56 5.57
CA LYS A 89 -1.45 -10.75 5.33
C LYS A 89 -2.89 -10.47 5.73
N GLU A 90 -3.83 -11.01 4.96
CA GLU A 90 -5.24 -11.03 5.38
C GLU A 90 -5.43 -11.99 6.56
N ILE A 91 -6.36 -11.66 7.45
CA ILE A 91 -6.79 -12.47 8.58
C ILE A 91 -8.17 -13.07 8.25
N PRO A 92 -8.24 -14.31 7.70
CA PRO A 92 -9.50 -14.87 7.19
C PRO A 92 -10.55 -15.10 8.28
N SER A 93 -10.11 -15.31 9.53
CA SER A 93 -10.98 -15.55 10.68
C SER A 93 -11.51 -14.26 11.32
N SER A 94 -11.32 -13.11 10.69
CA SER A 94 -11.77 -11.83 11.20
C SER A 94 -13.30 -11.67 11.07
N ASN A 95 -13.91 -10.96 12.02
CA ASN A 95 -15.32 -10.54 11.92
C ASN A 95 -15.51 -9.29 11.03
N HIS A 96 -14.42 -8.67 10.58
CA HIS A 96 -14.46 -7.54 9.66
C HIS A 96 -14.55 -8.03 8.22
N SER A 97 -15.20 -7.25 7.35
CA SER A 97 -15.23 -7.52 5.90
C SER A 97 -13.86 -7.45 5.21
N LEU A 98 -12.90 -6.78 5.85
CA LEU A 98 -11.48 -6.79 5.50
C LEU A 98 -10.69 -6.65 6.80
N HIS A 99 -9.66 -7.47 6.95
CA HIS A 99 -8.70 -7.31 8.04
C HIS A 99 -7.34 -7.79 7.56
N ILE A 100 -6.45 -6.85 7.28
CA ILE A 100 -5.07 -7.13 6.91
C ILE A 100 -4.19 -6.68 8.07
N LYS A 101 -3.22 -7.51 8.44
CA LYS A 101 -2.29 -7.24 9.53
C LYS A 101 -0.86 -7.18 9.02
N GLY A 102 -0.09 -6.25 9.56
CA GLY A 102 1.36 -6.17 9.43
C GLY A 102 2.01 -5.73 10.75
N MET A 103 3.35 -5.76 10.79
CA MET A 103 4.15 -5.30 11.92
C MET A 103 5.31 -4.44 11.39
N LYS A 104 5.64 -3.36 12.09
CA LYS A 104 6.90 -2.64 11.95
C LYS A 104 7.58 -2.58 13.31
N GLU A 105 8.71 -3.28 13.45
CA GLU A 105 9.36 -3.45 14.76
C GLU A 105 8.32 -3.95 15.79
N ASP A 106 8.11 -3.21 16.88
CA ASP A 106 7.13 -3.54 17.93
C ASP A 106 5.74 -2.93 17.71
N HIS A 107 5.53 -2.24 16.59
CA HIS A 107 4.27 -1.56 16.27
C HIS A 107 3.37 -2.43 15.40
N ARG A 108 2.13 -2.60 15.86
CA ARG A 108 1.09 -3.34 15.14
C ARG A 108 0.37 -2.42 14.16
N ILE A 109 0.18 -2.92 12.94
CA ILE A 109 -0.55 -2.21 11.88
C ILE A 109 -1.73 -3.08 11.45
N ASP A 110 -2.94 -2.53 11.55
CA ASP A 110 -4.15 -3.20 11.06
C ASP A 110 -4.85 -2.34 10.01
N ILE A 111 -5.14 -2.90 8.83
CA ILE A 111 -5.99 -2.30 7.82
C ILE A 111 -7.35 -3.00 7.89
N ILE A 112 -8.38 -2.29 8.35
CA ILE A 112 -9.68 -2.87 8.65
C ILE A 112 -10.80 -2.21 7.85
N GLN A 113 -11.81 -3.00 7.50
CA GLN A 113 -13.08 -2.51 6.97
C GLN A 113 -14.20 -3.30 7.66
N SER A 114 -14.94 -2.66 8.56
CA SER A 114 -15.98 -3.37 9.33
C SER A 114 -17.07 -3.96 8.43
N GLU A 115 -17.51 -3.21 7.42
CA GLU A 115 -18.56 -3.62 6.48
C GLU A 115 -18.07 -3.46 5.04
N ALA A 116 -18.51 -4.32 4.11
CA ALA A 116 -17.96 -4.38 2.74
C ALA A 116 -18.05 -3.07 1.93
N LYS A 117 -18.93 -2.16 2.32
CA LYS A 117 -19.11 -0.82 1.72
C LYS A 117 -18.75 0.33 2.66
N GLY A 118 -18.29 0.02 3.88
CA GLY A 118 -17.88 1.01 4.87
C GLY A 118 -16.49 1.61 4.58
N PRO A 119 -16.09 2.63 5.36
CA PRO A 119 -14.75 3.21 5.24
C PRO A 119 -13.68 2.19 5.64
N ILE A 120 -12.54 2.26 4.96
CA ILE A 120 -11.36 1.48 5.32
C ILE A 120 -10.52 2.34 6.26
N LYS A 121 -10.03 1.73 7.34
CA LYS A 121 -9.20 2.39 8.36
C LYS A 121 -7.86 1.71 8.47
N ILE A 122 -6.83 2.47 8.79
CA ILE A 122 -5.54 1.94 9.21
C ILE A 122 -5.32 2.32 10.67
N LEU A 123 -5.08 1.31 11.48
CA LEU A 123 -4.78 1.43 12.90
C LEU A 123 -3.30 1.18 13.15
N LEU A 124 -2.66 2.05 13.91
CA LEU A 124 -1.32 1.87 14.45
C LEU A 124 -1.45 1.69 15.97
N ASP A 125 -1.10 0.52 16.48
CA ASP A 125 -1.30 0.14 17.89
C ASP A 125 -2.72 0.47 18.40
N HIS A 126 -3.72 0.11 17.59
CA HIS A 126 -5.15 0.38 17.82
C HIS A 126 -5.58 1.85 17.71
N THR A 127 -4.67 2.77 17.42
CA THR A 127 -4.97 4.18 17.18
C THR A 127 -5.31 4.40 15.71
N ASP A 128 -6.41 5.08 15.44
CA ASP A 128 -6.85 5.41 14.10
C ASP A 128 -5.94 6.47 13.45
N THR A 129 -5.21 6.10 12.41
CA THR A 129 -4.19 6.95 11.77
C THR A 129 -4.50 7.31 10.33
N CYS A 130 -5.38 6.57 9.64
CA CYS A 130 -5.68 6.83 8.25
C CYS A 130 -7.06 6.30 7.84
N HIS A 131 -7.78 7.07 7.02
CA HIS A 131 -9.05 6.72 6.41
C HIS A 131 -8.93 6.72 4.89
N ILE A 132 -9.38 5.64 4.27
CA ILE A 132 -9.45 5.49 2.82
C ILE A 132 -10.92 5.45 2.42
N ALA A 133 -11.32 6.43 1.61
CA ALA A 133 -12.66 6.53 1.05
C ALA A 133 -12.61 6.34 -0.48
N VAL A 134 -13.60 5.64 -1.02
CA VAL A 134 -13.80 5.48 -2.47
C VAL A 134 -15.15 6.06 -2.83
N ASP A 135 -15.15 7.25 -3.41
CA ASP A 135 -16.37 7.87 -3.93
C ASP A 135 -16.75 7.21 -5.26
N LYS A 136 -18.01 6.83 -5.40
CA LYS A 136 -18.59 6.18 -6.59
C LYS A 136 -19.60 7.08 -7.31
N SER A 137 -19.74 8.34 -6.91
CA SER A 137 -20.77 9.26 -7.37
C SER A 137 -20.50 9.87 -8.77
N LEU A 138 -19.24 9.89 -9.22
CA LEU A 138 -18.83 10.44 -10.51
C LEU A 138 -18.53 9.32 -11.54
N SER A 139 -18.47 9.70 -12.82
CA SER A 139 -18.19 8.84 -13.99
C SER A 139 -16.82 8.12 -13.96
N GLY A 140 -16.05 8.32 -12.89
CA GLY A 140 -14.96 7.49 -12.41
C GLY A 140 -15.02 7.44 -10.88
N SER A 141 -14.60 6.33 -10.26
CA SER A 141 -14.49 6.31 -8.80
C SER A 141 -13.26 7.10 -8.37
N ALA A 142 -13.38 8.00 -7.40
CA ALA A 142 -12.24 8.74 -6.84
C ALA A 142 -11.80 8.07 -5.53
N VAL A 143 -10.49 8.03 -5.28
CA VAL A 143 -9.93 7.59 -4.00
C VAL A 143 -9.45 8.82 -3.23
N SER A 144 -9.82 8.90 -1.96
CA SER A 144 -9.30 9.87 -1.00
C SER A 144 -8.65 9.11 0.15
N ILE A 145 -7.44 9.52 0.54
CA ILE A 145 -6.69 8.95 1.66
C ILE A 145 -6.36 10.10 2.60
N GLU A 146 -7.01 10.15 3.76
CA GLU A 146 -6.71 11.11 4.82
C GLU A 146 -5.90 10.43 5.91
N TYR A 147 -4.76 11.00 6.30
CA TYR A 147 -3.88 10.36 7.27
C TYR A 147 -3.31 11.35 8.29
N GLN A 148 -2.79 10.80 9.38
CA GLN A 148 -2.01 11.52 10.38
C GLN A 148 -0.54 11.18 10.16
N GLU A 149 0.31 12.20 10.11
CA GLU A 149 1.75 11.99 10.05
C GLU A 149 2.23 11.32 11.34
N THR A 150 3.13 10.35 11.21
CA THR A 150 3.72 9.63 12.34
C THR A 150 5.21 9.45 12.08
N GLU A 151 6.00 9.31 13.14
CA GLU A 151 7.43 8.98 13.01
C GLU A 151 7.65 7.50 12.62
N ILE A 152 6.61 6.66 12.78
CA ILE A 152 6.69 5.21 12.59
C ILE A 152 6.46 4.84 11.12
N LEU A 153 5.48 5.48 10.47
CA LEU A 153 5.06 5.19 9.11
C LEU A 153 5.19 6.42 8.21
N PRO A 154 5.92 6.32 7.08
CA PRO A 154 6.09 7.44 6.16
C PRO A 154 4.80 7.71 5.36
N PRO A 155 4.59 8.94 4.85
CA PRO A 155 3.45 9.30 3.99
C PRO A 155 3.21 8.32 2.82
N ALA A 156 4.29 7.82 2.21
CA ALA A 156 4.23 6.87 1.11
C ALA A 156 3.54 5.54 1.49
N PHE A 157 3.64 5.11 2.76
CA PHE A 157 2.92 3.94 3.24
C PHE A 157 1.40 4.14 3.16
N PHE A 158 0.90 5.27 3.64
CA PHE A 158 -0.53 5.58 3.61
C PHE A 158 -1.05 5.63 2.16
N LEU A 159 -0.29 6.22 1.24
CA LEU A 159 -0.62 6.20 -0.19
C LEU A 159 -0.69 4.77 -0.74
N LEU A 160 0.34 3.95 -0.46
CA LEU A 160 0.44 2.59 -0.99
C LEU A 160 -0.51 1.59 -0.33
N SER A 161 -1.08 1.91 0.83
CA SER A 161 -2.04 1.05 1.54
C SER A 161 -3.26 0.67 0.69
N PHE A 162 -3.76 1.57 -0.15
CA PHE A 162 -4.84 1.26 -1.10
C PHE A 162 -4.45 0.12 -2.06
N PHE A 163 -3.20 0.11 -2.50
CA PHE A 163 -2.66 -0.90 -3.40
C PHE A 163 -2.35 -2.20 -2.68
N ILE A 164 -1.96 -2.18 -1.40
CA ILE A 164 -1.84 -3.39 -0.56
C ILE A 164 -3.19 -4.13 -0.52
N ILE A 165 -4.28 -3.41 -0.24
CA ILE A 165 -5.64 -3.98 -0.19
C ILE A 165 -6.02 -4.58 -1.55
N LYS A 166 -5.66 -3.87 -2.63
CA LYS A 166 -5.96 -4.29 -3.99
C LYS A 166 -5.22 -5.57 -4.38
N LEU A 167 -3.92 -5.64 -4.11
CA LEU A 167 -3.10 -6.80 -4.41
C LEU A 167 -3.59 -8.03 -3.61
N ILE A 168 -3.92 -7.86 -2.33
CA ILE A 168 -4.50 -8.95 -1.54
C ILE A 168 -5.83 -9.43 -2.14
N LYS A 169 -6.77 -8.54 -2.48
CA LYS A 169 -8.07 -8.94 -3.05
C LYS A 169 -8.04 -9.43 -4.50
N GLU A 170 -6.98 -9.16 -5.25
CA GLU A 170 -6.84 -9.58 -6.65
C GLU A 170 -6.05 -10.90 -6.77
N GLU A 171 -5.18 -11.21 -5.80
CA GLU A 171 -4.39 -12.45 -5.75
C GLU A 171 -5.02 -13.55 -4.84
N PHE A 172 -5.96 -13.19 -3.95
CA PHE A 172 -6.71 -14.10 -3.06
C PHE A 172 -8.23 -13.93 -3.19
#